data_AF-A0AAW5MX62-F1
#
_entry.id   AF-A0AAW5MX62-F1
#
_cell.length_a   1.000
_cell.length_b   1.000
_cell.length_c   1.000
_cell.angle_alpha   90.00
_cell.angle_beta   90.00
_cell.angle_gamma   90.00
#
_symmetry.space_group_name_H-M   'P 1'
#
loop_
_entity.id
_entity.type
_entity.pdbx_description
1 polymer ?
#
loop_
_entity_poly.entity_id
_entity_poly.type
_entity_poly.pdbx_seq_one_letter_code
_entity_poly.pdbx_strand_id
1 'polypeptide(L)'
;RGCDIELKQQSVNVGGCALNIAVALKRLGIEAGNALPLGQGVWAEMIRNRMAKEGLISLIDNAEGDNGWCLALVEPDGERTFMSFSGVENQWNRQWLARLTVAPGSLL
;
A
#
# COMPACT_ATOMS: atom_id res chain seq x y z
N ARG A 1 12.76 -31.77 -8.21
CA ARG A 1 13.55 -31.19 -9.32
C ARG A 1 13.34 -29.68 -9.28
N GLY A 2 14.41 -28.90 -9.33
CA GLY A 2 14.37 -27.45 -9.50
C GLY A 2 15.43 -27.06 -10.52
N CYS A 3 15.22 -25.95 -11.22
CA CYS A 3 16.23 -25.31 -12.06
C CYS A 3 16.28 -23.83 -11.70
N ASP A 4 17.46 -23.23 -11.79
CA ASP A 4 17.64 -21.81 -11.57
C ASP A 4 17.31 -21.06 -12.87
N ILE A 5 16.46 -20.06 -12.76
CA ILE A 5 16.06 -19.20 -13.88
C ILE A 5 16.50 -17.78 -13.55
N GLU A 6 17.27 -17.18 -14.45
CA GLU A 6 17.66 -15.78 -14.33
C GLU A 6 16.45 -14.87 -14.58
N LEU A 7 16.18 -13.95 -13.64
CA LEU A 7 15.12 -12.96 -13.77
C LEU A 7 15.71 -11.57 -13.99
N LYS A 8 15.12 -10.80 -14.92
CA LYS A 8 15.45 -9.39 -15.12
C LYS A 8 14.41 -8.51 -14.43
N GLN A 9 14.80 -7.82 -13.37
CA GLN A 9 13.94 -6.84 -12.72
C GLN A 9 13.67 -5.66 -13.67
N GLN A 10 12.39 -5.38 -13.94
CA GLN A 10 11.97 -4.28 -14.81
C GLN A 10 11.72 -2.99 -14.02
N SER A 11 10.92 -3.06 -12.97
CA SER A 11 10.58 -1.89 -12.15
C SER A 11 10.02 -2.31 -10.79
N VAL A 12 10.00 -1.36 -9.85
CA VAL A 12 9.25 -1.46 -8.59
C VAL A 12 8.33 -0.25 -8.53
N ASN A 13 7.04 -0.50 -8.35
CA ASN A 13 6.02 0.54 -8.34
C ASN A 13 5.17 0.45 -7.09
N VAL A 14 4.86 1.60 -6.49
CA VAL A 14 3.90 1.69 -5.39
C VAL A 14 2.50 1.79 -5.98
N GLY A 15 1.66 0.79 -5.70
CA GLY A 15 0.27 0.71 -6.14
C GLY A 15 -0.71 0.61 -4.97
N GLY A 16 -1.87 0.00 -5.23
CA GLY A 16 -2.94 -0.22 -4.24
C GLY A 16 -4.14 0.70 -4.43
N CYS A 17 -5.34 0.11 -4.43
CA CYS A 17 -6.58 0.84 -4.70
C CYS A 17 -6.81 2.00 -3.71
N ALA A 18 -6.58 1.76 -2.42
CA ALA A 18 -6.76 2.77 -1.38
C ALA A 18 -5.86 4.00 -1.59
N LEU A 19 -4.58 3.78 -1.95
CA LEU A 19 -3.66 4.89 -2.20
C LEU A 19 -4.06 5.69 -3.43
N ASN A 20 -4.47 5.02 -4.51
CA ASN A 20 -4.92 5.70 -5.73
C ASN A 20 -6.16 6.58 -5.46
N ILE A 21 -7.10 6.10 -4.64
CA ILE A 21 -8.26 6.89 -4.20
C ILE A 21 -7.82 8.08 -3.35
N ALA A 22 -6.95 7.87 -2.36
CA ALA A 22 -6.44 8.95 -1.51
C ALA A 22 -5.77 10.07 -2.32
N VAL A 23 -4.94 9.69 -3.30
CA VAL A 23 -4.30 10.64 -4.22
C VAL A 23 -5.33 11.37 -5.08
N ALA A 24 -6.34 10.66 -5.60
CA ALA A 24 -7.39 11.27 -6.39
C ALA A 24 -8.18 12.32 -5.58
N LEU A 25 -8.61 11.97 -4.36
CA LEU A 25 -9.32 12.90 -3.46
C LEU A 25 -8.49 14.14 -3.15
N LYS A 26 -7.20 13.96 -2.84
CA LYS A 26 -6.26 15.06 -2.58
C LYS A 26 -6.13 16.00 -3.78
N ARG A 27 -6.02 15.45 -5.01
CA ARG A 27 -5.94 16.24 -6.25
C ARG A 27 -7.24 16.97 -6.57
N LEU A 28 -8.39 16.44 -6.13
CA LEU A 28 -9.69 17.10 -6.22
C LEU A 28 -9.92 18.13 -5.11
N GLY A 29 -8.99 18.30 -4.17
CA GLY A 29 -9.15 19.19 -3.03
C GLY A 29 -10.15 18.69 -1.99
N ILE A 30 -10.49 17.40 -2.01
CA ILE A 30 -11.38 16.77 -1.03
C ILE A 30 -10.54 16.33 0.17
N GLU A 31 -10.94 16.77 1.36
CA GLU A 31 -10.32 16.33 2.61
C GLU A 31 -10.71 14.89 2.93
N ALA A 32 -9.72 14.05 3.24
CA ALA A 32 -9.92 12.64 3.54
C ALA A 32 -9.01 12.17 4.68
N GLY A 33 -9.61 11.49 5.66
CA GLY A 33 -8.89 10.75 6.70
C GLY A 33 -8.40 9.42 6.14
N ASN A 34 -7.11 9.34 5.83
CA ASN A 34 -6.51 8.18 5.18
C ASN A 34 -6.03 7.16 6.22
N ALA A 35 -6.73 6.04 6.39
CA ALA A 35 -6.33 4.96 7.29
C ALA A 35 -5.60 3.84 6.52
N LEU A 36 -4.54 4.14 5.78
CA LEU A 36 -3.75 3.13 5.06
C LEU A 36 -2.69 2.55 6.01
N PRO A 37 -2.78 1.29 6.50
CA PRO A 37 -1.80 0.79 7.46
C PRO A 37 -0.38 0.82 6.87
N LEU A 38 0.55 1.48 7.57
CA LEU A 38 1.96 1.53 7.22
C LEU A 38 2.80 0.82 8.28
N GLY A 39 3.67 -0.07 7.81
CA GLY A 39 4.60 -0.83 8.64
C GLY A 39 5.92 -0.08 8.87
N GLN A 40 6.95 -0.86 9.22
CA GLN A 40 8.28 -0.39 9.60
C GLN A 40 9.42 -0.94 8.71
N GLY A 41 9.10 -1.51 7.54
CA GLY A 41 10.10 -2.07 6.62
C GLY A 41 10.29 -1.28 5.33
N VAL A 42 11.03 -1.89 4.40
CA VAL A 42 11.43 -1.24 3.13
C VAL A 42 10.23 -0.92 2.25
N TRP A 43 9.20 -1.79 2.24
CA TRP A 43 8.00 -1.58 1.43
C TRP A 43 7.14 -0.48 2.03
N ALA A 44 6.99 -0.46 3.35
CA ALA A 44 6.33 0.61 4.08
C ALA A 44 6.99 1.96 3.82
N GLU A 45 8.32 2.01 3.81
CA GLU A 45 9.07 3.24 3.55
C GLU A 45 8.90 3.73 2.10
N MET A 46 8.84 2.83 1.12
CA MET A 46 8.50 3.20 -0.26
C MET A 46 7.09 3.81 -0.36
N ILE A 47 6.12 3.23 0.33
CA ILE A 47 4.74 3.75 0.37
C ILE A 47 4.70 5.10 1.10
N ARG A 48 5.37 5.23 2.24
CA ARG A 48 5.46 6.48 3.02
C ARG A 48 6.04 7.62 2.18
N ASN A 49 7.13 7.36 1.46
CA ASN A 49 7.73 8.32 0.54
C ASN A 49 6.81 8.70 -0.61
N ARG A 50 6.04 7.74 -1.16
CA ARG A 50 5.04 8.04 -2.20
C ARG A 50 3.90 8.90 -1.65
N MET A 51 3.37 8.59 -0.46
CA MET A 51 2.33 9.37 0.18
C MET A 51 2.79 10.80 0.46
N ALA A 52 4.01 10.97 1.00
CA ALA A 52 4.59 12.28 1.28
C ALA A 52 4.72 13.14 0.01
N LYS A 53 5.14 12.55 -1.12
CA LYS A 53 5.22 13.25 -2.42
C LYS A 53 3.86 13.78 -2.91
N GLU A 54 2.77 13.11 -2.54
CA GLU A 54 1.40 13.54 -2.90
C GLU A 54 0.77 14.40 -1.78
N GLY A 55 1.52 14.74 -0.72
CA GLY A 55 1.03 15.52 0.42
C GLY A 55 -0.03 14.78 1.25
N LEU A 56 0.09 13.46 1.34
CA LEU A 56 -0.77 12.56 2.10
C LEU A 56 -0.08 12.08 3.38
N ILE A 57 -0.86 11.85 4.42
CA ILE A 57 -0.45 11.19 5.66
C ILE A 57 -1.36 10.00 5.93
N SER A 58 -0.87 8.97 6.62
CA SER A 58 -1.71 7.89 7.13
C SER A 58 -2.01 8.08 8.61
N LEU A 59 -3.23 7.77 9.02
CA LEU A 59 -3.67 7.72 10.42
C LEU A 59 -3.24 6.42 11.13
N ILE A 60 -2.80 5.41 10.37
CA ILE A 60 -2.27 4.15 10.89
C ILE A 60 -0.83 4.04 10.40
N ASP A 61 0.09 4.56 11.22
CA ASP A 61 1.52 4.48 10.99
C ASP A 61 2.20 3.67 12.10
N ASN A 62 3.37 3.10 11.80
CA ASN A 62 4.15 2.22 12.69
C ASN A 62 3.43 0.93 13.11
N ALA A 63 2.64 0.33 12.23
CA ALA A 63 2.16 -1.04 12.41
C ALA A 63 3.34 -2.02 12.53
N GLU A 64 3.18 -3.08 13.32
CA GLU A 64 4.22 -4.11 13.49
C GLU A 64 4.32 -4.97 12.22
N GLY A 65 5.51 -5.02 11.61
CA GLY A 65 5.75 -5.70 10.33
C GLY A 65 5.97 -4.74 9.17
N ASP A 66 6.01 -5.26 7.94
CA ASP A 66 6.15 -4.48 6.71
C ASP A 66 4.85 -4.51 5.89
N ASN A 67 4.70 -3.60 4.93
CA ASN A 67 3.63 -3.64 3.96
C ASN A 67 3.82 -4.80 2.96
N GLY A 68 2.69 -5.31 2.49
CA GLY A 68 2.66 -6.35 1.47
C GLY A 68 3.16 -5.85 0.12
N TRP A 69 3.58 -6.80 -0.71
CA TRP A 69 4.08 -6.54 -2.05
C TRP A 69 3.74 -7.70 -2.97
N CYS A 70 3.77 -7.43 -4.27
CA CYS A 70 3.45 -8.41 -5.30
C CYS A 70 4.62 -8.53 -6.28
N LEU A 71 5.09 -9.76 -6.50
CA LEU A 71 5.97 -10.10 -7.60
C LEU A 71 5.10 -10.39 -8.82
N ALA A 72 5.27 -9.61 -9.87
CA ALA A 72 4.68 -9.88 -11.17
C ALA A 72 5.76 -10.42 -12.11
N LEU A 73 5.64 -11.69 -12.49
CA LEU A 73 6.42 -12.30 -13.58
C LEU A 73 5.64 -12.10 -14.87
N VAL A 74 6.32 -11.62 -15.91
CA VAL A 74 5.72 -11.37 -17.23
C VAL A 74 6.50 -12.16 -18.26
N GLU A 75 5.84 -13.07 -18.96
CA GLU A 75 6.43 -13.89 -20.01
C GLU A 75 6.47 -13.13 -21.35
N PRO A 76 7.31 -13.55 -22.32
CA PRO A 76 7.45 -12.85 -23.60
C PRO A 76 6.14 -12.74 -24.41
N ASP A 77 5.20 -13.66 -24.22
CA ASP A 77 3.88 -13.64 -24.83
C ASP A 77 2.88 -12.71 -24.12
N GLY A 78 3.29 -12.12 -23.00
CA GLY A 78 2.50 -11.21 -22.19
C GLY A 78 1.71 -11.87 -21.07
N GLU A 79 1.78 -13.19 -20.89
CA GLU A 79 1.18 -13.86 -19.73
C GLU A 79 1.82 -13.34 -18.43
N ARG A 80 0.99 -13.26 -17.37
CA ARG A 80 1.40 -12.68 -16.09
C ARG A 80 1.07 -13.61 -14.94
N THR A 81 2.10 -13.93 -14.15
CA THR A 81 1.96 -14.66 -12.90
C THR A 81 2.23 -13.72 -11.74
N PHE A 82 1.31 -13.66 -10.78
CA PHE A 82 1.40 -12.80 -9.62
C PHE A 82 1.57 -13.63 -8.35
N MET A 83 2.57 -13.27 -7.54
CA MET A 83 2.79 -13.85 -6.22
C MET A 83 2.80 -12.73 -5.20
N SER A 84 1.89 -12.80 -4.24
CA SER A 84 1.69 -11.73 -3.26
C SER A 84 2.12 -12.16 -1.87
N PHE A 85 2.82 -11.26 -1.20
CA PHE A 85 3.09 -11.34 0.23
C PHE A 85 2.17 -10.35 0.93
N SER A 86 1.33 -10.86 1.83
CA SER A 86 0.49 -10.02 2.68
C SER A 86 1.35 -9.38 3.77
N GLY A 87 1.14 -8.09 4.01
CA GLY A 87 1.76 -7.34 5.09
C GLY A 87 0.73 -6.76 6.05
N VAL A 88 1.10 -5.65 6.69
CA VAL A 88 0.31 -4.96 7.71
C VAL A 88 -1.08 -4.52 7.24
N GLU A 89 -1.30 -4.34 5.93
CA GLU A 89 -2.59 -3.96 5.36
C GLU A 89 -3.71 -4.99 5.58
N ASN A 90 -3.33 -6.23 5.92
CA ASN A 90 -4.25 -7.31 6.27
C ASN A 90 -4.38 -7.55 7.79
N GLN A 91 -3.73 -6.74 8.62
CA GLN A 91 -3.64 -6.94 10.07
C GLN A 91 -4.50 -5.96 10.88
N TRP A 92 -5.69 -5.65 10.35
CA TRP A 92 -6.64 -4.77 11.00
C TRP A 92 -6.99 -5.27 12.41
N ASN A 93 -6.98 -4.34 13.36
CA ASN A 93 -7.31 -4.65 14.75
C ASN A 93 -8.09 -3.52 15.41
N ARG A 94 -8.74 -3.86 16.53
CA ARG A 94 -9.59 -2.94 17.28
C ARG A 94 -8.84 -1.72 17.80
N GLN A 95 -7.56 -1.86 18.13
CA GLN A 95 -6.77 -0.74 18.68
C GLN A 95 -6.48 0.31 17.61
N TRP A 96 -6.23 -0.08 16.37
CA TRP A 96 -6.08 0.86 15.26
C TRP A 96 -7.40 1.58 14.97
N LEU A 97 -8.49 0.83 14.85
CA LEU A 97 -9.81 1.38 14.57
C LEU A 97 -10.27 2.35 15.66
N ALA A 98 -10.00 2.06 16.93
CA ALA A 98 -10.36 2.92 18.06
C ALA A 98 -9.63 4.29 18.06
N ARG A 99 -8.53 4.44 17.31
CA ARG A 99 -7.80 5.71 17.16
C ARG A 99 -8.37 6.57 16.03
N LEU A 100 -9.17 6.00 15.14
CA LEU A 100 -9.77 6.73 14.03
C LEU A 100 -11.01 7.47 14.52
N THR A 101 -11.07 8.77 14.22
CA THR A 101 -12.25 9.59 14.49
C THR A 101 -12.96 9.89 13.18
N VAL A 102 -14.26 9.60 13.12
CA VAL A 102 -15.09 9.93 11.96
C VAL A 102 -15.84 11.23 12.27
N ALA A 103 -15.56 12.28 11.50
CA ALA A 103 -16.27 13.54 11.66
C ALA A 103 -17.75 13.37 11.30
N PRO A 104 -18.69 14.03 12.01
CA PRO A 104 -20.10 14.02 11.64
C PRO A 104 -20.30 14.42 10.17
N GLY A 105 -21.13 13.66 9.43
CA GLY A 105 -21.38 13.91 8.01
C GLY A 105 -20.32 13.35 7.05
N SER A 106 -19.30 12.64 7.56
CA SER A 106 -18.37 11.89 6.70
C SER A 106 -19.09 10.78 5.95
N LEU A 107 -18.67 10.53 4.72
CA LEU A 107 -19.06 9.35 3.96
C LEU A 107 -18.18 8.17 4.40
N LEU A 108 -18.80 7.09 4.86
CA LEU A 108 -18.16 5.81 5.23
C LEU A 108 -18.51 4.73 4.21
#